data_AF-A0A849KAA6-F1
#
_entry.id   AF-A0A849KAA6-F1
#
_cell.length_a   1.000
_cell.length_b   1.000
_cell.length_c   1.000
_cell.angle_alpha   90.00
_cell.angle_beta   90.00
_cell.angle_gamma   90.00
#
_symmetry.space_group_name_H-M   'P 1'
#
loop_
_entity.id
_entity.type
_entity.pdbx_description
1 polymer ?
#
loop_
_entity_poly.entity_id
_entity_poly.type
_entity_poly.pdbx_seq_one_letter_code
_entity_poly.pdbx_strand_id
1 'polypeptide(L)'
;MAEERALLAGGCFWGVQHLLHRTEGIVSTRVGYSGGNTQNATYRHHGFHAEAVEIFFDPERISFRRILEFFFQIHDPTTRNRQGNDVGTSYRSAIFYTSEEQKRVAQDTIADVEASGLWPGKVVTEVAPAGEFWEAEPEHQDYLLKHPDGYNCHFVRPDWKLPRRAGSPRPAHERSPPGPAMKNLFDPLQVGKLRLPNRIVMAPLTRNRAPGAIPTALMAEYYAQRASAGLIISEATSITHQGQGYADVPGVYGTEQLDGWKHVTQAVHARGGRIFCQLFHVGRISHVELQPEGRAPVAPSAIAAKAKTYLIRDGAGSFVATSEPRALDAAEIPGIVRDFRHAARNAIGAGFDGVEVHGANGYLLDQFLKTGANQRRDDHGGSIGNRARFLLEVMREVCEEVGSDRVGLRLSPVATANDLVDEDAQPLFDHVARQLAPLGLAYLHLVEGSPGGPREVEGTPSTTRRCGAPGAMRVPPAPGW
;
A
#
# COMPACT_ATOMS: atom_id res chain seq x y z
N MET A 1 8.50 10.12 -30.20
CA MET A 1 8.07 11.17 -29.26
C MET A 1 9.16 12.22 -29.23
N ALA A 2 8.83 13.51 -29.18
CA ALA A 2 9.84 14.57 -29.14
C ALA A 2 10.43 14.60 -27.73
N GLU A 3 11.72 14.32 -27.60
CA GLU A 3 12.43 14.36 -26.31
C GLU A 3 13.12 15.72 -26.16
N GLU A 4 12.94 16.37 -25.02
CA GLU A 4 13.62 17.62 -24.68
C GLU A 4 14.74 17.38 -23.66
N ARG A 5 15.80 18.19 -23.78
CA ARG A 5 17.01 18.12 -22.94
C ARG A 5 17.05 19.28 -21.95
N ALA A 6 17.27 18.98 -20.68
CA ALA A 6 17.52 19.93 -19.60
C ALA A 6 18.84 19.61 -18.89
N LEU A 7 19.56 20.63 -18.42
CA LEU A 7 20.84 20.46 -17.74
C LEU A 7 20.87 21.32 -16.47
N LEU A 8 20.93 20.66 -15.32
CA LEU A 8 20.76 21.29 -14.00
C LEU A 8 21.89 20.89 -13.04
N ALA A 9 22.38 21.83 -12.24
CA ALA A 9 23.35 21.57 -11.18
C ALA A 9 22.81 22.10 -9.85
N GLY A 10 22.83 21.31 -8.79
CA GLY A 10 22.17 21.65 -7.51
C GLY A 10 22.91 21.14 -6.29
N GLY A 11 24.24 21.07 -6.34
CA GLY A 11 25.07 20.36 -5.35
C GLY A 11 25.59 19.04 -5.90
N CYS A 12 25.88 18.07 -5.00
CA CYS A 12 26.31 16.74 -5.43
C CYS A 12 25.31 16.12 -6.41
N PHE A 13 25.77 15.79 -7.62
CA PHE A 13 24.93 15.23 -8.68
C PHE A 13 24.27 13.88 -8.34
N TRP A 14 24.78 13.11 -7.37
CA TRP A 14 24.20 11.81 -6.97
C TRP A 14 22.80 11.97 -6.38
N GLY A 15 22.63 12.91 -5.43
CA GLY A 15 21.34 13.17 -4.80
C GLY A 15 20.34 13.81 -5.76
N VAL A 16 20.82 14.70 -6.64
CA VAL A 16 20.00 15.34 -7.68
C VAL A 16 19.48 14.30 -8.69
N GLN A 17 20.34 13.42 -9.21
CA GLN A 17 19.96 12.35 -10.14
C GLN A 17 18.96 11.39 -9.48
N HIS A 18 19.24 10.96 -8.24
CA HIS A 18 18.40 10.01 -7.51
C HIS A 18 16.95 10.47 -7.36
N LEU A 19 16.74 11.76 -7.08
CA LEU A 19 15.42 12.32 -6.91
C LEU A 19 14.75 12.63 -8.26
N LEU A 20 15.48 13.19 -9.22
CA LEU A 20 14.91 13.53 -10.53
C LEU A 20 14.51 12.29 -11.33
N HIS A 21 15.34 11.24 -11.37
CA HIS A 21 15.07 10.04 -12.16
C HIS A 21 13.73 9.36 -11.79
N ARG A 22 13.23 9.55 -10.57
CA ARG A 22 11.94 9.01 -10.10
C ARG A 22 10.72 9.84 -10.52
N THR A 23 10.93 10.96 -11.21
CA THR A 23 9.85 11.87 -11.61
C THR A 23 9.19 11.37 -12.89
N GLU A 24 7.87 11.18 -12.84
CA GLU A 24 7.10 10.78 -14.02
C GLU A 24 7.26 11.80 -15.16
N GLY A 25 7.57 11.31 -16.36
CA GLY A 25 7.82 12.13 -17.56
C GLY A 25 9.31 12.37 -17.86
N ILE A 26 10.20 12.11 -16.90
CA ILE A 26 11.64 12.01 -17.18
C ILE A 26 11.90 10.63 -17.82
N VAL A 27 12.55 10.65 -19.00
CA VAL A 27 12.84 9.46 -19.82
C VAL A 27 14.17 8.85 -19.39
N SER A 28 15.20 9.68 -19.26
CA SER A 28 16.52 9.25 -18.81
C SER A 28 17.30 10.41 -18.15
N THR A 29 18.32 10.04 -17.38
CA THR A 29 19.21 11.00 -16.71
C THR A 29 20.63 10.46 -16.71
N ARG A 30 21.62 11.33 -16.88
CA ARG A 30 23.03 11.01 -16.65
C ARG A 30 23.74 12.14 -15.91
N VAL A 31 24.76 11.80 -15.14
CA VAL A 31 25.53 12.76 -14.34
C VAL A 31 26.85 13.11 -15.01
N GLY A 32 27.33 14.33 -14.80
CA GLY A 32 28.53 14.84 -15.45
C GLY A 32 28.91 16.25 -15.02
N TYR A 33 29.73 16.90 -15.85
CA TYR A 33 30.34 18.20 -15.56
C TYR A 33 29.97 19.23 -16.64
N SER A 34 29.44 20.38 -16.25
CA SER A 34 29.09 21.47 -17.19
C SER A 34 29.30 22.87 -16.61
N GLY A 35 29.27 23.90 -17.46
CA GLY A 35 29.41 25.30 -17.05
C GLY A 35 30.82 25.71 -16.62
N GLY A 36 31.85 24.98 -17.05
CA GLY A 36 33.27 25.34 -16.88
C GLY A 36 34.00 25.40 -18.23
N ASN A 37 35.32 25.53 -18.18
CA ASN A 37 36.20 25.66 -19.35
C ASN A 37 37.23 24.51 -19.48
N THR A 38 37.04 23.42 -18.74
CA THR A 38 37.97 22.28 -18.73
C THR A 38 37.47 21.22 -19.71
N GLN A 39 38.26 20.93 -20.74
CA GLN A 39 37.95 19.83 -21.66
C GLN A 39 38.23 18.48 -20.99
N ASN A 40 37.48 17.44 -21.39
CA ASN A 40 37.61 16.08 -20.85
C ASN A 40 37.53 16.05 -19.31
N ALA A 41 36.58 16.79 -18.75
CA ALA A 41 36.41 16.87 -17.30
C ALA A 41 36.13 15.48 -16.70
N THR A 42 36.79 15.20 -15.57
CA THR A 42 36.66 13.96 -14.78
C THR A 42 36.36 14.31 -13.34
N TYR A 43 35.90 13.36 -12.53
CA TYR A 43 35.59 13.61 -11.11
C TYR A 43 36.74 14.23 -10.31
N ARG A 44 37.99 13.93 -10.68
CA ARG A 44 39.18 14.49 -10.01
C ARG A 44 39.69 15.78 -10.66
N HIS A 45 39.30 16.06 -11.91
CA HIS A 45 39.83 17.17 -12.71
C HIS A 45 38.74 17.79 -13.60
N HIS A 46 37.77 18.46 -12.97
CA HIS A 46 36.68 19.16 -13.66
C HIS A 46 36.75 20.68 -13.52
N GLY A 47 37.81 21.22 -12.93
CA GLY A 47 38.07 22.66 -12.86
C GLY A 47 36.88 23.45 -12.28
N PHE A 48 36.35 24.38 -13.06
CA PHE A 48 35.19 25.21 -12.68
C PHE A 48 33.83 24.65 -13.10
N HIS A 49 33.78 23.44 -13.66
CA HIS A 49 32.51 22.81 -13.97
C HIS A 49 31.71 22.55 -12.69
N ALA A 50 30.40 22.74 -12.76
CA ALA A 50 29.45 22.22 -11.79
C ALA A 50 29.23 20.73 -12.02
N GLU A 51 29.02 19.99 -10.95
CA GLU A 51 28.36 18.70 -11.00
C GLU A 51 26.92 18.90 -11.45
N ALA A 52 26.59 18.32 -12.60
CA ALA A 52 25.34 18.55 -13.29
C ALA A 52 24.66 17.22 -13.66
N VAL A 53 23.34 17.27 -13.75
CA VAL A 53 22.49 16.19 -14.24
C VAL A 53 21.91 16.62 -15.57
N GLU A 54 22.23 15.85 -16.60
CA GLU A 54 21.55 15.94 -17.88
C GLU A 54 20.29 15.09 -17.85
N ILE A 55 19.18 15.70 -18.20
CA ILE A 55 17.83 15.14 -18.08
C ILE A 55 17.22 15.16 -19.47
N PHE A 56 16.75 14.00 -19.91
CA PHE A 56 15.92 13.87 -21.08
C PHE A 56 14.49 13.60 -20.63
N PHE A 57 13.54 14.41 -21.11
CA PHE A 57 12.16 14.34 -20.67
C PHE A 57 11.19 14.47 -21.84
N ASP A 58 10.00 13.94 -21.63
CA ASP A 58 8.89 14.05 -22.56
C ASP A 58 8.06 15.31 -22.22
N PRO A 59 8.10 16.38 -23.04
CA PRO A 59 7.36 17.61 -22.80
C PRO A 59 5.83 17.41 -22.86
N GLU A 60 5.36 16.29 -23.42
CA GLU A 60 3.95 15.86 -23.37
C GLU A 60 3.58 15.20 -22.04
N ARG A 61 4.54 14.95 -21.14
CA ARG A 61 4.30 14.37 -19.81
C ARG A 61 4.72 15.29 -18.67
N ILE A 62 5.79 16.06 -18.84
CA ILE A 62 6.29 16.99 -17.84
C ILE A 62 6.86 18.27 -18.49
N SER A 63 6.48 19.43 -17.97
CA SER A 63 7.09 20.69 -18.42
C SER A 63 8.47 20.91 -17.79
N PHE A 64 9.34 21.62 -18.52
CA PHE A 64 10.58 22.15 -17.97
C PHE A 64 10.35 22.98 -16.70
N ARG A 65 9.29 23.79 -16.64
CA ARG A 65 8.87 24.53 -15.45
C ARG A 65 8.68 23.61 -14.24
N ARG A 66 7.99 22.48 -14.42
CA ARG A 66 7.71 21.52 -13.34
C ARG A 66 8.98 20.83 -12.86
N ILE A 67 9.91 20.53 -13.78
CA ILE A 67 11.24 20.03 -13.44
C ILE A 67 11.96 21.05 -12.55
N LEU A 68 11.94 22.34 -12.91
CA LEU A 68 12.56 23.40 -12.09
C LEU A 68 11.92 23.55 -10.71
N GLU A 69 10.59 23.48 -10.62
CA GLU A 69 9.90 23.54 -9.32
C GLU A 69 10.29 22.40 -8.40
N PHE A 70 10.49 21.20 -8.95
CA PHE A 70 10.97 20.06 -8.17
C PHE A 70 12.46 20.18 -7.86
N PHE A 71 13.27 20.66 -8.81
CA PHE A 71 14.67 20.98 -8.59
C PHE A 71 14.86 21.95 -7.42
N PHE A 72 14.07 23.02 -7.32
CA PHE A 72 14.10 23.96 -6.18
C PHE A 72 13.57 23.36 -4.86
N GLN A 73 12.85 22.24 -4.88
CA GLN A 73 12.43 21.53 -3.66
C GLN A 73 13.52 20.64 -3.06
N ILE A 74 14.46 20.17 -3.89
CA ILE A 74 15.41 19.10 -3.50
C ILE A 74 16.79 19.62 -3.09
N HIS A 75 17.16 20.85 -3.46
CA HIS A 75 18.40 21.51 -3.02
C HIS A 75 18.11 22.92 -2.49
N ASP A 76 19.04 23.51 -1.73
CA ASP A 76 18.98 24.88 -1.24
C ASP A 76 19.58 25.85 -2.28
N PRO A 77 18.74 26.60 -3.02
CA PRO A 77 19.20 27.52 -4.05
C PRO A 77 19.74 28.84 -3.48
N THR A 78 19.78 29.00 -2.15
CA THR A 78 20.16 30.25 -1.48
C THR A 78 21.60 30.24 -0.97
N THR A 79 22.24 29.06 -0.99
CA THR A 79 23.63 28.88 -0.57
C THR A 79 24.59 28.90 -1.75
N ARG A 80 25.35 30.01 -1.89
CA ARG A 80 26.30 30.16 -3.00
C ARG A 80 27.42 29.12 -2.91
N ASN A 81 27.64 28.38 -4.00
CA ASN A 81 28.71 27.37 -4.13
C ASN A 81 28.68 26.32 -3.00
N ARG A 82 27.49 25.94 -2.55
CA ARG A 82 27.32 24.97 -1.46
C ARG A 82 25.99 24.25 -1.54
N GLN A 83 25.98 22.98 -1.17
CA GLN A 83 24.78 22.22 -0.81
C GLN A 83 25.11 21.32 0.39
N GLY A 84 24.47 21.58 1.54
CA GLY A 84 24.78 20.83 2.77
C GLY A 84 26.26 20.93 3.14
N ASN A 85 26.92 19.77 3.26
CA ASN A 85 28.36 19.68 3.58
C ASN A 85 29.27 19.86 2.35
N ASP A 86 28.71 19.88 1.14
CA ASP A 86 29.47 20.02 -0.10
C ASP A 86 29.73 21.51 -0.39
N VAL A 87 31.00 21.91 -0.42
CA VAL A 87 31.42 23.30 -0.57
C VAL A 87 32.40 23.45 -1.73
N GLY A 88 32.12 24.38 -2.63
CA GLY A 88 32.94 24.65 -3.81
C GLY A 88 32.11 25.04 -5.03
N THR A 89 32.77 25.62 -6.03
CA THR A 89 32.11 26.03 -7.29
C THR A 89 31.50 24.86 -8.06
N SER A 90 31.96 23.64 -7.80
CA SER A 90 31.41 22.40 -8.35
C SER A 90 30.00 22.09 -7.83
N TYR A 91 29.66 22.57 -6.62
CA TYR A 91 28.38 22.29 -5.96
C TYR A 91 27.42 23.48 -6.01
N ARG A 92 27.65 24.42 -6.93
CA ARG A 92 26.78 25.59 -7.10
C ARG A 92 25.43 25.18 -7.69
N SER A 93 24.41 25.99 -7.42
CA SER A 93 23.12 25.90 -8.10
C SER A 93 23.22 26.59 -9.47
N ALA A 94 22.90 25.88 -10.54
CA ALA A 94 22.89 26.41 -11.91
C ALA A 94 21.82 25.72 -12.79
N ILE A 95 21.26 26.50 -13.72
CA ILE A 95 20.37 26.06 -14.78
C ILE A 95 21.04 26.39 -16.11
N PHE A 96 21.42 25.34 -16.84
CA PHE A 96 22.07 25.46 -18.14
C PHE A 96 21.02 25.31 -19.26
N TYR A 97 20.53 26.42 -19.79
CA TYR A 97 19.43 26.42 -20.74
C TYR A 97 19.89 26.01 -22.15
N THR A 98 19.09 25.20 -22.84
CA THR A 98 19.34 24.78 -24.23
C THR A 98 18.54 25.59 -25.26
N SER A 99 17.59 26.42 -24.81
CA SER A 99 16.78 27.31 -25.64
C SER A 99 16.43 28.60 -24.90
N GLU A 100 16.08 29.66 -25.65
CA GLU A 100 15.61 30.92 -25.03
C GLU A 100 14.29 30.73 -24.26
N GLU A 101 13.47 29.73 -24.64
CA GLU A 101 12.27 29.40 -23.87
C GLU A 101 12.62 28.80 -22.50
N GLN A 102 13.61 27.89 -22.43
CA GLN A 102 14.10 27.39 -21.14
C GLN A 102 14.69 28.50 -20.27
N LYS A 103 15.45 29.42 -20.87
CA LYS A 103 15.98 30.59 -20.16
C LYS A 103 14.87 31.45 -19.56
N ARG A 104 13.85 31.78 -20.35
CA ARG A 104 12.68 32.55 -19.91
C ARG A 104 11.94 31.84 -18.77
N VAL A 105 11.67 30.55 -18.92
CA VAL A 105 11.01 29.73 -17.90
C VAL A 105 11.84 29.65 -16.62
N ALA A 106 13.18 29.54 -16.73
CA ALA A 106 14.07 29.53 -15.57
C ALA A 106 14.02 30.86 -14.80
N GLN A 107 14.12 31.97 -15.51
CA GLN A 107 14.01 33.31 -14.91
C GLN A 107 12.64 33.55 -14.26
N ASP A 108 11.56 33.17 -14.94
CA ASP A 108 10.19 33.25 -14.39
C ASP A 108 10.01 32.39 -13.14
N THR A 109 10.65 31.23 -13.09
CA THR A 109 10.59 30.31 -11.94
C THR A 109 11.36 30.85 -10.75
N ILE A 110 12.56 31.38 -10.99
CA ILE A 110 13.36 32.03 -9.94
C ILE A 110 12.59 33.23 -9.36
N ALA A 111 11.98 34.05 -10.21
CA ALA A 111 11.18 35.19 -9.76
C ALA A 111 10.01 34.76 -8.88
N ASP A 112 9.31 33.66 -9.20
CA ASP A 112 8.24 33.12 -8.36
C ASP A 112 8.75 32.53 -7.04
N VAL A 113 9.90 31.84 -7.08
CA VAL A 113 10.58 31.31 -5.89
C VAL A 113 10.91 32.44 -4.93
N GLU A 114 11.52 33.51 -5.42
CA GLU A 114 11.83 34.70 -4.63
C GLU A 114 10.57 35.40 -4.11
N ALA A 115 9.56 35.59 -4.96
CA ALA A 115 8.31 36.25 -4.57
C ALA A 115 7.49 35.46 -3.55
N SER A 116 7.66 34.13 -3.51
CA SER A 116 6.89 33.26 -2.59
C SER A 116 7.28 33.44 -1.12
N GLY A 117 8.52 33.84 -0.83
CA GLY A 117 9.07 33.89 0.53
C GLY A 117 9.19 32.53 1.22
N LEU A 118 9.04 31.40 0.51
CA LEU A 118 9.09 30.05 1.08
C LEU A 118 10.52 29.54 1.30
N TRP A 119 11.49 30.08 0.55
CA TRP A 119 12.91 29.72 0.66
C TRP A 119 13.62 30.63 1.67
N PRO A 120 14.66 30.12 2.35
CA PRO A 120 15.28 30.80 3.50
C PRO A 120 16.05 32.08 3.16
N GLY A 121 16.22 32.40 1.87
CA GLY A 121 17.03 33.53 1.41
C GLY A 121 16.89 33.80 -0.08
N LYS A 122 17.71 34.74 -0.57
CA LYS A 122 17.76 35.11 -1.99
C LYS A 122 18.28 33.96 -2.84
N VAL A 123 17.65 33.70 -3.99
CA VAL A 123 18.11 32.68 -4.92
C VAL A 123 19.43 33.13 -5.57
N VAL A 124 20.44 32.26 -5.52
CA VAL A 124 21.76 32.49 -6.14
C VAL A 124 22.03 31.53 -7.32
N THR A 125 20.99 30.85 -7.79
CA THR A 125 21.05 29.95 -8.95
C THR A 125 21.49 30.69 -10.20
N GLU A 126 22.58 30.23 -10.79
CA GLU A 126 23.09 30.73 -12.07
C GLU A 126 22.16 30.32 -13.22
N VAL A 127 21.87 31.21 -14.16
CA VAL A 127 21.17 30.88 -15.42
C VAL A 127 22.09 31.20 -16.59
N ALA A 128 22.65 30.16 -17.21
CA ALA A 128 23.67 30.27 -18.24
C ALA A 128 23.34 29.38 -19.45
N PRO A 129 23.82 29.68 -20.67
CA PRO A 129 23.61 28.81 -21.81
C PRO A 129 24.33 27.47 -21.59
N ALA A 130 23.71 26.36 -22.03
CA ALA A 130 24.32 25.05 -21.97
C ALA A 130 25.55 24.96 -22.87
N GLY A 131 26.70 24.62 -22.28
CA GLY A 131 27.94 24.29 -22.99
C GLY A 131 28.08 22.79 -23.23
N GLU A 132 29.32 22.35 -23.41
CA GLU A 132 29.65 20.92 -23.44
C GLU A 132 29.27 20.25 -22.10
N PHE A 133 28.90 18.98 -22.19
CA PHE A 133 28.61 18.12 -21.05
C PHE A 133 29.59 16.94 -21.07
N TRP A 134 30.42 16.86 -20.04
CA TRP A 134 31.36 15.76 -19.86
C TRP A 134 30.73 14.73 -18.94
N GLU A 135 30.32 13.60 -19.50
CA GLU A 135 29.72 12.51 -18.73
C GLU A 135 30.70 11.99 -17.68
N ALA A 136 30.24 11.87 -16.44
CA ALA A 136 31.05 11.34 -15.36
C ALA A 136 31.19 9.82 -15.48
N GLU A 137 32.23 9.30 -14.83
CA GLU A 137 32.64 7.92 -14.90
C GLU A 137 31.51 6.96 -14.44
N PRO A 138 31.46 5.70 -14.96
CA PRO A 138 30.34 4.78 -14.74
C PRO A 138 30.00 4.49 -13.26
N GLU A 139 30.98 4.61 -12.36
CA GLU A 139 30.78 4.49 -10.91
C GLU A 139 29.92 5.61 -10.31
N HIS A 140 29.85 6.77 -10.95
CA HIS A 140 29.05 7.92 -10.52
C HIS A 140 27.62 7.90 -11.06
N GLN A 141 27.38 7.20 -12.17
CA GLN A 141 26.04 7.01 -12.73
C GLN A 141 25.20 6.16 -11.78
N ASP A 142 24.00 6.62 -11.45
CA ASP A 142 23.03 5.89 -10.61
C ASP A 142 23.58 5.51 -9.23
N TYR A 143 24.50 6.33 -8.70
CA TYR A 143 25.25 6.02 -7.46
C TYR A 143 24.35 5.61 -6.30
N LEU A 144 23.31 6.39 -5.97
CA LEU A 144 22.39 6.08 -4.86
C LEU A 144 21.36 4.96 -5.17
N LEU A 145 21.25 4.52 -6.44
CA LEU A 145 20.52 3.29 -6.76
C LEU A 145 21.39 2.06 -6.50
N LYS A 146 22.70 2.15 -6.78
CA LYS A 146 23.69 1.10 -6.53
C LYS A 146 24.09 1.01 -5.05
N HIS A 147 24.10 2.14 -4.36
CA HIS A 147 24.49 2.30 -2.95
C HIS A 147 23.40 3.05 -2.17
N PRO A 148 22.32 2.35 -1.72
CA PRO A 148 21.20 2.99 -1.04
C PRO A 148 21.58 3.75 0.25
N ASP A 149 22.62 3.29 0.94
CA ASP A 149 23.18 3.91 2.16
C ASP A 149 24.37 4.84 1.86
N GLY A 150 24.58 5.18 0.58
CA GLY A 150 25.64 6.07 0.14
C GLY A 150 25.44 7.53 0.58
N TYR A 151 26.47 8.34 0.40
CA TYR A 151 26.40 9.76 0.75
C TYR A 151 25.30 10.50 -0.02
N ASN A 152 24.44 11.22 0.71
CA ASN A 152 23.37 12.03 0.13
C ASN A 152 23.14 13.30 0.96
N CYS A 153 23.11 14.46 0.30
CA CYS A 153 22.82 15.76 0.90
C CYS A 153 21.50 16.37 0.38
N HIS A 154 20.72 15.61 -0.41
CA HIS A 154 19.45 16.02 -1.02
C HIS A 154 18.26 15.26 -0.44
N PHE A 155 17.21 16.00 -0.16
CA PHE A 155 15.91 15.48 0.25
C PHE A 155 14.82 16.45 -0.17
N VAL A 156 13.61 15.93 -0.37
CA VAL A 156 12.45 16.75 -0.73
C VAL A 156 12.02 17.57 0.47
N ARG A 157 11.93 18.90 0.32
CA ARG A 157 11.38 19.82 1.33
C ARG A 157 9.92 20.10 1.00
N PRO A 158 8.94 19.48 1.70
CA PRO A 158 7.53 19.52 1.29
C PRO A 158 6.93 20.93 1.29
N ASP A 159 7.44 21.82 2.14
CA ASP A 159 6.97 23.19 2.29
C ASP A 159 7.53 24.14 1.23
N TRP A 160 8.51 23.71 0.43
CA TRP A 160 9.14 24.52 -0.63
C TRP A 160 8.39 24.37 -1.95
N LYS A 161 7.08 24.55 -1.92
CA LYS A 161 6.21 24.34 -3.08
C LYS A 161 5.56 25.65 -3.50
N LEU A 162 5.87 26.10 -4.71
CA LEU A 162 5.29 27.31 -5.26
C LEU A 162 3.75 27.25 -5.26
N PRO A 163 3.07 28.32 -4.81
CA PRO A 163 1.64 28.46 -4.99
C PRO A 163 1.31 28.57 -6.48
N ARG A 164 0.15 28.07 -6.87
CA ARG A 164 -0.28 28.11 -8.27
C ARG A 164 -0.55 29.55 -8.70
N ARG A 165 0.06 30.00 -9.79
CA ARG A 165 -0.26 31.31 -10.41
C ARG A 165 -1.75 31.35 -10.77
N ALA A 166 -2.45 32.38 -10.30
CA ALA A 166 -3.84 32.61 -10.65
C ALA A 166 -3.95 32.90 -12.16
N GLY A 167 -4.78 32.15 -12.88
CA GLY A 167 -5.03 32.37 -14.31
C GLY A 167 -4.07 31.66 -15.29
N SER A 168 -3.06 30.93 -14.83
CA SER A 168 -2.22 30.11 -15.73
C SER A 168 -3.01 28.95 -16.35
N PRO A 169 -3.11 28.84 -17.69
CA PRO A 169 -3.71 27.69 -18.35
C PRO A 169 -2.95 26.42 -17.95
N ARG A 170 -3.67 25.33 -17.67
CA ARG A 170 -3.03 24.03 -17.46
C ARG A 170 -2.27 23.64 -18.73
N PRO A 171 -0.96 23.32 -18.65
CA PRO A 171 -0.21 22.72 -19.74
C PRO A 171 -0.98 21.55 -20.35
N ALA A 172 -0.88 21.29 -21.65
CA ALA A 172 -1.66 20.22 -22.31
C ALA A 172 -1.45 18.83 -21.69
N HIS A 173 -0.30 18.59 -21.05
CA HIS A 173 -0.01 17.37 -20.28
C HIS A 173 -0.58 17.37 -18.84
N GLU A 174 -0.88 18.54 -18.28
CA GLU A 174 -1.64 18.69 -17.03
C GLU A 174 -3.15 18.87 -17.26
N ARG A 175 -3.58 19.18 -18.50
CA ARG A 175 -4.94 18.86 -18.94
C ARG A 175 -4.96 17.35 -18.86
N SER A 176 -5.61 16.84 -17.82
CA SER A 176 -5.92 15.43 -17.76
C SER A 176 -6.47 15.05 -19.15
N PRO A 177 -5.88 14.07 -19.89
CA PRO A 177 -6.65 13.41 -20.95
C PRO A 177 -7.98 13.10 -20.27
N PRO A 178 -9.17 13.40 -20.88
CA PRO A 178 -10.45 13.46 -20.15
C PRO A 178 -10.42 12.38 -19.08
N GLY A 179 -10.18 12.81 -17.82
CA GLY A 179 -9.69 11.89 -16.78
C GLY A 179 -10.66 10.71 -16.80
N PRO A 180 -10.18 9.44 -16.81
CA PRO A 180 -11.00 8.29 -17.21
C PRO A 180 -12.39 8.50 -16.68
N ALA A 181 -13.35 8.77 -17.59
CA ALA A 181 -14.60 9.48 -17.31
C ALA A 181 -15.02 9.25 -15.86
N MET A 182 -15.06 10.30 -15.01
CA MET A 182 -15.11 10.19 -13.54
C MET A 182 -15.80 8.90 -13.12
N LYS A 183 -14.99 7.89 -12.78
CA LYS A 183 -15.49 6.54 -12.57
C LYS A 183 -16.44 6.58 -11.37
N ASN A 184 -17.73 6.54 -11.63
CA ASN A 184 -18.77 6.61 -10.62
C ASN A 184 -19.05 5.22 -10.06
N LEU A 185 -19.83 5.13 -8.99
CA LEU A 185 -20.13 3.86 -8.32
C LEU A 185 -20.78 2.81 -9.23
N PHE A 186 -21.46 3.22 -10.30
CA PHE A 186 -22.19 2.35 -11.22
C PHE A 186 -21.38 1.93 -12.45
N ASP A 187 -20.17 2.45 -12.62
CA ASP A 187 -19.32 2.05 -13.74
C ASP A 187 -18.73 0.65 -13.51
N PRO A 188 -18.62 -0.18 -14.56
CA PRO A 188 -17.98 -1.49 -14.44
C PRO A 188 -16.53 -1.41 -13.92
N LEU A 189 -16.09 -2.48 -13.26
CA LEU A 189 -14.74 -2.62 -12.72
C LEU A 189 -14.20 -4.03 -13.00
N GLN A 190 -12.95 -4.13 -13.44
CA GLN A 190 -12.22 -5.39 -13.50
C GLN A 190 -11.58 -5.66 -12.13
N VAL A 191 -11.85 -6.83 -11.55
CA VAL A 191 -11.26 -7.33 -10.30
C VAL A 191 -10.73 -8.73 -10.57
N GLY A 192 -9.40 -8.87 -10.65
CA GLY A 192 -8.78 -10.10 -11.12
C GLY A 192 -9.35 -10.53 -12.48
N LYS A 193 -9.90 -11.75 -12.59
CA LYS A 193 -10.62 -12.22 -13.80
C LYS A 193 -12.10 -11.80 -13.89
N LEU A 194 -12.69 -11.26 -12.82
CA LEU A 194 -14.09 -10.87 -12.82
C LEU A 194 -14.31 -9.46 -13.36
N ARG A 195 -15.26 -9.33 -14.29
CA ARG A 195 -15.84 -8.04 -14.66
C ARG A 195 -17.09 -7.77 -13.82
N LEU A 196 -16.97 -6.85 -12.88
CA LEU A 196 -18.06 -6.40 -12.02
C LEU A 196 -18.94 -5.37 -12.76
N PRO A 197 -20.26 -5.39 -12.56
CA PRO A 197 -21.20 -4.48 -13.22
C PRO A 197 -21.14 -3.06 -12.63
N ASN A 198 -20.67 -2.93 -11.39
CA ASN A 198 -20.53 -1.67 -10.65
C ASN A 198 -19.41 -1.81 -9.61
N ARG A 199 -19.12 -0.72 -8.88
CA ARG A 199 -18.04 -0.61 -7.87
C ARG A 199 -18.55 -0.72 -6.43
N ILE A 200 -19.82 -1.11 -6.23
CA ILE A 200 -20.43 -1.22 -4.91
C ILE A 200 -20.21 -2.64 -4.40
N VAL A 201 -19.47 -2.79 -3.31
CA VAL A 201 -19.18 -4.10 -2.72
C VAL A 201 -19.90 -4.27 -1.39
N MET A 202 -20.54 -5.41 -1.24
CA MET A 202 -21.07 -5.82 0.06
C MET A 202 -19.90 -6.29 0.92
N ALA A 203 -19.65 -5.54 1.98
CA ALA A 203 -18.62 -5.85 2.97
C ALA A 203 -18.85 -7.23 3.62
N PRO A 204 -17.78 -7.88 4.11
CA PRO A 204 -17.88 -9.06 4.96
C PRO A 204 -18.54 -8.67 6.29
N LEU A 205 -19.68 -9.30 6.61
CA LEU A 205 -20.51 -8.95 7.75
C LEU A 205 -20.95 -10.22 8.47
N THR A 206 -20.29 -10.57 9.58
CA THR A 206 -20.67 -11.71 10.43
C THR A 206 -22.11 -11.58 10.92
N ARG A 207 -22.93 -12.61 10.68
CA ARG A 207 -24.37 -12.57 10.98
C ARG A 207 -24.82 -13.58 12.03
N ASN A 208 -23.98 -14.54 12.40
CA ASN A 208 -24.24 -15.58 13.41
C ASN A 208 -25.57 -16.33 13.12
N ARG A 209 -25.72 -16.84 11.90
CA ARG A 209 -26.95 -17.49 11.39
C ARG A 209 -26.71 -18.88 10.78
N ALA A 210 -25.60 -19.52 11.15
CA ALA A 210 -25.21 -20.85 10.69
C ALA A 210 -25.09 -21.82 11.89
N PRO A 211 -26.22 -22.32 12.46
CA PRO A 211 -26.18 -23.35 13.49
C PRO A 211 -25.32 -24.55 13.05
N GLY A 212 -24.45 -25.03 13.94
CA GLY A 212 -23.50 -26.10 13.62
C GLY A 212 -22.42 -25.70 12.59
N ALA A 213 -22.25 -24.40 12.34
CA ALA A 213 -21.40 -23.83 11.30
C ALA A 213 -21.82 -24.22 9.87
N ILE A 214 -23.09 -24.61 9.67
CA ILE A 214 -23.65 -25.02 8.38
C ILE A 214 -24.48 -23.87 7.79
N PRO A 215 -24.17 -23.38 6.58
CA PRO A 215 -24.99 -22.37 5.92
C PRO A 215 -26.42 -22.86 5.67
N THR A 216 -27.40 -21.97 5.90
CA THR A 216 -28.82 -22.31 5.86
C THR A 216 -29.53 -21.74 4.63
N ALA A 217 -30.77 -22.20 4.37
CA ALA A 217 -31.62 -21.62 3.32
C ALA A 217 -31.87 -20.11 3.52
N LEU A 218 -31.95 -19.66 4.77
CA LEU A 218 -32.06 -18.23 5.12
C LEU A 218 -30.84 -17.44 4.65
N MET A 219 -29.64 -18.02 4.77
CA MET A 219 -28.42 -17.38 4.28
C MET A 219 -28.40 -17.29 2.76
N ALA A 220 -28.85 -18.33 2.06
CA ALA A 220 -28.96 -18.32 0.60
C ALA A 220 -29.91 -17.21 0.14
N GLU A 221 -31.07 -17.07 0.78
CA GLU A 221 -31.99 -15.97 0.52
C GLU A 221 -31.35 -14.60 0.80
N TYR A 222 -30.68 -14.45 1.94
CA TYR A 222 -30.04 -13.20 2.37
C TYR A 222 -28.99 -12.69 1.36
N TYR A 223 -28.12 -13.56 0.87
CA TYR A 223 -27.12 -13.19 -0.14
C TYR A 223 -27.74 -13.00 -1.52
N ALA A 224 -28.70 -13.83 -1.92
CA ALA A 224 -29.41 -13.69 -3.19
C ALA A 224 -30.16 -12.34 -3.29
N GLN A 225 -30.71 -11.82 -2.19
CA GLN A 225 -31.30 -10.48 -2.15
C GLN A 225 -30.31 -9.35 -2.46
N ARG A 226 -28.99 -9.59 -2.30
CA ARG A 226 -27.92 -8.61 -2.45
C ARG A 226 -27.04 -8.83 -3.68
N ALA A 227 -27.43 -9.75 -4.57
CA ALA A 227 -26.70 -10.11 -5.79
C ALA A 227 -26.51 -8.93 -6.78
N SER A 228 -27.18 -7.79 -6.58
CA SER A 228 -26.96 -6.56 -7.35
C SER A 228 -25.67 -5.80 -6.97
N ALA A 229 -25.06 -6.10 -5.82
CA ALA A 229 -23.73 -5.61 -5.50
C ALA A 229 -22.74 -6.07 -6.58
N GLY A 230 -21.80 -5.21 -6.95
CA GLY A 230 -20.77 -5.52 -7.92
C GLY A 230 -19.98 -6.77 -7.52
N LEU A 231 -19.69 -6.90 -6.23
CA LEU A 231 -19.14 -8.09 -5.59
C LEU A 231 -19.76 -8.24 -4.18
N ILE A 232 -20.03 -9.47 -3.77
CA ILE A 232 -20.33 -9.83 -2.39
C ILE A 232 -19.07 -10.45 -1.79
N ILE A 233 -18.70 -10.03 -0.59
CA ILE A 233 -17.77 -10.78 0.25
C ILE A 233 -18.61 -11.41 1.36
N SER A 234 -18.53 -12.74 1.51
CA SER A 234 -19.28 -13.46 2.53
C SER A 234 -18.94 -12.96 3.92
N GLU A 235 -19.78 -13.30 4.88
CA GLU A 235 -19.35 -13.26 6.27
C GLU A 235 -18.08 -14.09 6.50
N ALA A 236 -17.34 -13.71 7.54
CA ALA A 236 -16.11 -14.38 7.92
C ALA A 236 -16.39 -15.88 8.16
N THR A 237 -15.75 -16.75 7.39
CA THR A 237 -16.07 -18.18 7.32
C THR A 237 -14.87 -18.98 7.80
N SER A 238 -15.05 -19.72 8.90
CA SER A 238 -13.95 -20.39 9.59
C SER A 238 -13.30 -21.47 8.72
N ILE A 239 -11.97 -21.45 8.63
CA ILE A 239 -11.19 -22.43 7.85
C ILE A 239 -11.08 -23.80 8.54
N THR A 240 -11.27 -23.84 9.85
CA THR A 240 -11.27 -25.04 10.70
C THR A 240 -12.17 -24.79 11.91
N HIS A 241 -12.50 -25.85 12.67
CA HIS A 241 -13.19 -25.70 13.95
C HIS A 241 -12.36 -24.90 14.98
N GLN A 242 -11.02 -25.10 15.02
CA GLN A 242 -10.12 -24.30 15.87
C GLN A 242 -10.21 -22.79 15.56
N GLY A 243 -10.42 -22.45 14.29
CA GLY A 243 -10.58 -21.07 13.83
C GLY A 243 -11.90 -20.40 14.18
N GLN A 244 -12.81 -21.05 14.92
CA GLN A 244 -14.07 -20.46 15.36
C GLN A 244 -13.92 -19.59 16.61
N GLY A 245 -14.59 -18.45 16.60
CA GLY A 245 -14.58 -17.51 17.71
C GLY A 245 -15.93 -17.11 18.23
N TYR A 246 -17.01 -17.27 17.46
CA TYR A 246 -18.36 -16.86 17.82
C TYR A 246 -19.34 -17.98 17.47
N ALA A 247 -20.40 -18.13 18.26
CA ALA A 247 -21.47 -19.09 17.96
C ALA A 247 -22.14 -18.80 16.61
N ASP A 248 -22.58 -19.85 15.93
CA ASP A 248 -23.33 -19.82 14.66
C ASP A 248 -22.64 -19.08 13.50
N VAL A 249 -21.29 -19.05 13.48
CA VAL A 249 -20.49 -18.62 12.33
C VAL A 249 -20.28 -19.79 11.37
N PRO A 250 -20.44 -19.60 10.05
CA PRO A 250 -20.27 -20.68 9.09
C PRO A 250 -18.81 -21.15 8.96
N GLY A 251 -18.63 -22.42 8.61
CA GLY A 251 -17.33 -23.01 8.27
C GLY A 251 -17.20 -23.36 6.80
N VAL A 252 -15.98 -23.69 6.36
CA VAL A 252 -15.69 -24.19 4.99
C VAL A 252 -14.77 -25.41 5.00
N TYR A 253 -14.91 -26.26 6.02
CA TYR A 253 -14.05 -27.44 6.25
C TYR A 253 -14.81 -28.77 6.31
N GLY A 254 -16.11 -28.76 6.64
CA GLY A 254 -16.94 -29.95 6.70
C GLY A 254 -17.84 -30.11 5.47
N THR A 255 -18.14 -31.36 5.08
CA THR A 255 -18.95 -31.68 3.89
C THR A 255 -20.32 -30.97 3.89
N GLU A 256 -21.06 -31.03 5.00
CA GLU A 256 -22.38 -30.39 5.12
C GLU A 256 -22.30 -28.86 5.00
N GLN A 257 -21.18 -28.27 5.44
CA GLN A 257 -20.93 -26.84 5.32
C GLN A 257 -20.71 -26.46 3.84
N LEU A 258 -19.96 -27.27 3.10
CA LEU A 258 -19.74 -27.07 1.67
C LEU A 258 -21.03 -27.23 0.88
N ASP A 259 -21.88 -28.20 1.22
CA ASP A 259 -23.18 -28.36 0.58
C ASP A 259 -24.13 -27.20 0.89
N GLY A 260 -24.11 -26.68 2.13
CA GLY A 260 -24.78 -25.43 2.48
C GLY A 260 -24.30 -24.25 1.63
N TRP A 261 -22.97 -24.08 1.50
CA TRP A 261 -22.40 -23.00 0.69
C TRP A 261 -22.72 -23.13 -0.80
N LYS A 262 -22.77 -24.34 -1.36
CA LYS A 262 -23.19 -24.57 -2.75
C LYS A 262 -24.58 -24.00 -3.02
N HIS A 263 -25.53 -24.17 -2.09
CA HIS A 263 -26.86 -23.59 -2.25
C HIS A 263 -26.82 -22.06 -2.21
N VAL A 264 -25.97 -21.47 -1.37
CA VAL A 264 -25.80 -20.01 -1.28
C VAL A 264 -25.20 -19.45 -2.57
N THR A 265 -24.10 -20.02 -3.06
CA THR A 265 -23.42 -19.56 -4.27
C THR A 265 -24.32 -19.71 -5.49
N GLN A 266 -25.02 -20.85 -5.63
CA GLN A 266 -26.04 -21.05 -6.67
C GLN A 266 -27.14 -20.00 -6.62
N ALA A 267 -27.66 -19.66 -5.44
CA ALA A 267 -28.71 -18.64 -5.30
C ALA A 267 -28.23 -17.23 -5.69
N VAL A 268 -26.98 -16.89 -5.40
CA VAL A 268 -26.35 -15.63 -5.84
C VAL A 268 -26.13 -15.62 -7.36
N HIS A 269 -25.57 -16.71 -7.91
CA HIS A 269 -25.28 -16.85 -9.34
C HIS A 269 -26.54 -16.89 -10.20
N ALA A 270 -27.63 -17.51 -9.72
CA ALA A 270 -28.93 -17.51 -10.38
C ALA A 270 -29.50 -16.09 -10.59
N ARG A 271 -29.00 -15.10 -9.83
CA ARG A 271 -29.35 -13.68 -9.96
C ARG A 271 -28.24 -12.84 -10.60
N GLY A 272 -27.22 -13.48 -11.18
CA GLY A 272 -26.08 -12.82 -11.83
C GLY A 272 -25.10 -12.14 -10.88
N GLY A 273 -25.16 -12.44 -9.57
CA GLY A 273 -24.22 -11.91 -8.59
C GLY A 273 -22.85 -12.57 -8.66
N ARG A 274 -21.87 -11.97 -7.99
CA ARG A 274 -20.54 -12.58 -7.75
C ARG A 274 -20.27 -12.59 -6.25
N ILE A 275 -19.67 -13.66 -5.74
CA ILE A 275 -19.42 -13.82 -4.31
C ILE A 275 -18.04 -14.43 -4.04
N PHE A 276 -17.30 -13.80 -3.13
CA PHE A 276 -16.04 -14.29 -2.58
C PHE A 276 -16.25 -14.83 -1.16
N CYS A 277 -15.59 -15.93 -0.82
CA CYS A 277 -15.59 -16.48 0.54
C CYS A 277 -14.50 -15.81 1.37
N GLN A 278 -14.86 -15.18 2.49
CA GLN A 278 -13.85 -14.64 3.41
C GLN A 278 -13.30 -15.73 4.33
N LEU A 279 -12.06 -16.15 4.12
CA LEU A 279 -11.36 -17.17 4.89
C LEU A 279 -10.89 -16.62 6.23
N PHE A 280 -11.29 -17.30 7.31
CA PHE A 280 -11.24 -16.75 8.65
C PHE A 280 -10.61 -17.70 9.68
N HIS A 281 -9.74 -17.15 10.53
CA HIS A 281 -9.26 -17.80 11.75
C HIS A 281 -9.15 -16.77 12.87
N VAL A 282 -9.91 -16.93 13.95
CA VAL A 282 -10.05 -15.88 14.98
C VAL A 282 -8.84 -15.70 15.89
N GLY A 283 -8.03 -16.75 16.07
CA GLY A 283 -6.91 -16.73 17.01
C GLY A 283 -7.40 -16.56 18.46
N ARG A 284 -6.82 -15.61 19.21
CA ARG A 284 -7.20 -15.38 20.62
C ARG A 284 -8.61 -14.84 20.85
N ILE A 285 -9.34 -14.44 19.81
CA ILE A 285 -10.70 -13.92 19.93
C ILE A 285 -11.70 -15.08 19.91
N SER A 286 -11.64 -15.93 20.93
CA SER A 286 -12.47 -17.12 21.09
C SER A 286 -12.63 -17.47 22.57
N HIS A 287 -13.35 -18.56 22.84
CA HIS A 287 -13.61 -19.09 24.18
C HIS A 287 -13.47 -20.62 24.16
N VAL A 288 -13.04 -21.22 25.27
CA VAL A 288 -12.87 -22.68 25.40
C VAL A 288 -14.13 -23.46 25.02
N GLU A 289 -15.32 -22.92 25.28
CA GLU A 289 -16.61 -23.54 24.91
C GLU A 289 -16.85 -23.64 23.40
N LEU A 290 -16.12 -22.87 22.58
CA LEU A 290 -16.19 -22.91 21.11
C LEU A 290 -15.08 -23.74 20.49
N GLN A 291 -14.15 -24.24 21.30
CA GLN A 291 -12.98 -24.95 20.82
C GLN A 291 -13.21 -26.47 20.83
N PRO A 292 -12.61 -27.20 19.89
CA PRO A 292 -12.61 -28.66 19.92
C PRO A 292 -12.13 -29.17 21.27
N GLU A 293 -12.92 -30.06 21.88
CA GLU A 293 -12.60 -30.69 23.17
C GLU A 293 -12.37 -29.70 24.33
N GLY A 294 -12.88 -28.47 24.24
CA GLY A 294 -12.71 -27.47 25.31
C GLY A 294 -11.27 -26.92 25.42
N ARG A 295 -10.44 -27.09 24.40
CA ARG A 295 -9.05 -26.63 24.40
C ARG A 295 -8.97 -25.09 24.45
N ALA A 296 -7.82 -24.58 24.88
CA ALA A 296 -7.55 -23.14 24.81
C ALA A 296 -7.51 -22.66 23.33
N PRO A 297 -8.07 -21.48 23.02
CA PRO A 297 -7.83 -20.82 21.74
C PRO A 297 -6.34 -20.67 21.44
N VAL A 298 -5.96 -20.55 20.17
CA VAL A 298 -4.54 -20.42 19.78
C VAL A 298 -4.19 -19.00 19.35
N ALA A 299 -2.95 -18.59 19.56
CA ALA A 299 -2.46 -17.25 19.26
C ALA A 299 -0.94 -17.26 18.99
N PRO A 300 -0.35 -16.17 18.45
CA PRO A 300 1.10 -16.04 18.39
C PRO A 300 1.77 -16.06 19.77
N SER A 301 1.11 -15.54 20.80
CA SER A 301 1.60 -15.51 22.18
C SER A 301 0.47 -15.74 23.18
N ALA A 302 0.79 -16.26 24.37
CA ALA A 302 -0.16 -16.49 25.46
C ALA A 302 -0.51 -15.15 26.14
N ILE A 303 -1.29 -14.32 25.43
CA ILE A 303 -1.73 -13.01 25.85
C ILE A 303 -3.23 -12.91 25.57
N ALA A 304 -4.06 -13.05 26.60
CA ALA A 304 -5.50 -12.80 26.50
C ALA A 304 -5.80 -11.40 25.95
N ALA A 305 -6.78 -11.33 25.06
CA ALA A 305 -7.36 -10.06 24.62
C ALA A 305 -8.33 -9.55 25.69
N LYS A 306 -8.33 -8.23 25.93
CA LYS A 306 -9.41 -7.55 26.64
C LYS A 306 -10.61 -7.34 25.71
N ALA A 307 -11.18 -8.45 25.24
CA ALA A 307 -12.27 -8.48 24.28
C ALA A 307 -13.40 -9.40 24.76
N LYS A 308 -14.53 -9.32 24.07
CA LYS A 308 -15.66 -10.21 24.27
C LYS A 308 -15.87 -11.07 23.03
N THR A 309 -16.40 -12.26 23.25
CA THR A 309 -16.95 -13.10 22.19
C THR A 309 -18.38 -13.51 22.50
N TYR A 310 -19.07 -14.07 21.51
CA TYR A 310 -20.49 -14.42 21.57
C TYR A 310 -20.68 -15.93 21.68
N LEU A 311 -21.44 -16.35 22.70
CA LEU A 311 -21.83 -17.74 22.94
C LEU A 311 -23.34 -17.87 22.92
N ILE A 312 -23.83 -19.05 22.54
CA ILE A 312 -25.23 -19.46 22.72
C ILE A 312 -25.24 -20.60 23.72
N ARG A 313 -25.95 -20.41 24.84
CA ARG A 313 -26.18 -21.44 25.87
C ARG A 313 -27.69 -21.61 26.01
N ASP A 314 -28.17 -22.84 25.89
CA ASP A 314 -29.61 -23.17 26.02
C ASP A 314 -30.52 -22.30 25.13
N GLY A 315 -30.05 -21.95 23.91
CA GLY A 315 -30.77 -21.09 22.96
C GLY A 315 -30.71 -19.59 23.26
N ALA A 316 -30.05 -19.16 24.34
CA ALA A 316 -29.85 -17.76 24.69
C ALA A 316 -28.41 -17.31 24.35
N GLY A 317 -28.30 -16.26 23.54
CA GLY A 317 -27.02 -15.70 23.14
C GLY A 317 -26.52 -14.60 24.08
N SER A 318 -25.23 -14.61 24.42
CA SER A 318 -24.62 -13.62 25.30
C SER A 318 -23.15 -13.36 24.96
N PHE A 319 -22.70 -12.13 25.25
CA PHE A 319 -21.28 -11.78 25.18
C PHE A 319 -20.56 -12.18 26.46
N VAL A 320 -19.46 -12.93 26.32
CA VAL A 320 -18.57 -13.36 27.40
C VAL A 320 -17.15 -12.88 27.13
N ALA A 321 -16.29 -12.83 28.15
CA ALA A 321 -14.88 -12.54 27.95
C ALA A 321 -14.21 -13.65 27.14
N THR A 322 -13.22 -13.31 26.30
CA THR A 322 -12.38 -14.30 25.62
C THR A 322 -11.53 -15.08 26.61
N SER A 323 -11.28 -16.36 26.35
CA SER A 323 -10.41 -17.20 27.20
C SER A 323 -8.92 -16.90 26.99
N GLU A 324 -8.08 -17.29 27.95
CA GLU A 324 -6.62 -17.25 27.79
C GLU A 324 -6.19 -18.14 26.61
N PRO A 325 -5.43 -17.62 25.63
CA PRO A 325 -4.97 -18.42 24.51
C PRO A 325 -3.69 -19.17 24.86
N ARG A 326 -3.45 -20.27 24.15
CA ARG A 326 -2.16 -20.95 24.08
C ARG A 326 -1.33 -20.36 22.95
N ALA A 327 -0.04 -20.10 23.19
CA ALA A 327 0.91 -19.77 22.14
C ALA A 327 1.09 -20.98 21.20
N LEU A 328 1.01 -20.75 19.90
CA LEU A 328 1.31 -21.77 18.89
C LEU A 328 2.79 -22.16 18.95
N ASP A 329 3.08 -23.44 18.87
CA ASP A 329 4.43 -23.91 18.59
C ASP A 329 4.78 -23.62 17.13
N ALA A 330 6.06 -23.35 16.84
CA ALA A 330 6.50 -23.04 15.47
C ALA A 330 6.14 -24.16 14.47
N ALA A 331 6.13 -25.41 14.93
CA ALA A 331 5.77 -26.58 14.13
C ALA A 331 4.27 -26.66 13.77
N GLU A 332 3.40 -25.93 14.48
CA GLU A 332 1.95 -25.89 14.20
C GLU A 332 1.62 -24.93 13.05
N ILE A 333 2.43 -23.88 12.84
CA ILE A 333 2.16 -22.82 11.86
C ILE A 333 2.01 -23.36 10.43
N PRO A 334 2.89 -24.26 9.93
CA PRO A 334 2.71 -24.85 8.59
C PRO A 334 1.40 -25.64 8.44
N GLY A 335 0.84 -26.18 9.54
CA GLY A 335 -0.47 -26.83 9.54
C GLY A 335 -1.58 -25.82 9.22
N ILE A 336 -1.59 -24.68 9.91
CA ILE A 336 -2.59 -23.63 9.71
C ILE A 336 -2.47 -23.02 8.30
N VAL A 337 -1.25 -22.86 7.78
CA VAL A 337 -1.04 -22.45 6.38
C VAL A 337 -1.74 -23.41 5.41
N ARG A 338 -1.57 -24.74 5.60
CA ARG A 338 -2.27 -25.75 4.80
C ARG A 338 -3.78 -25.71 5.00
N ASP A 339 -4.27 -25.37 6.18
CA ASP A 339 -5.70 -25.22 6.42
C ASP A 339 -6.30 -24.04 5.62
N PHE A 340 -5.60 -22.90 5.53
CA PHE A 340 -6.02 -21.81 4.64
C PHE A 340 -6.04 -22.25 3.17
N ARG A 341 -5.02 -22.99 2.73
CA ARG A 341 -4.95 -23.57 1.38
C ARG A 341 -6.14 -24.48 1.09
N HIS A 342 -6.42 -25.42 1.99
CA HIS A 342 -7.55 -26.35 1.86
C HIS A 342 -8.90 -25.63 1.88
N ALA A 343 -9.07 -24.65 2.77
CA ALA A 343 -10.27 -23.83 2.84
C ALA A 343 -10.50 -23.03 1.55
N ALA A 344 -9.43 -22.51 0.94
CA ALA A 344 -9.51 -21.85 -0.36
C ALA A 344 -10.00 -22.81 -1.46
N ARG A 345 -9.40 -24.00 -1.56
CA ARG A 345 -9.86 -25.05 -2.50
C ARG A 345 -11.32 -25.41 -2.27
N ASN A 346 -11.71 -25.59 -1.01
CA ASN A 346 -13.07 -25.94 -0.64
C ASN A 346 -14.07 -24.84 -1.02
N ALA A 347 -13.73 -23.56 -0.79
CA ALA A 347 -14.56 -22.43 -1.20
C ALA A 347 -14.78 -22.42 -2.72
N ILE A 348 -13.72 -22.57 -3.52
CA ILE A 348 -13.86 -22.68 -4.98
C ILE A 348 -14.72 -23.89 -5.37
N GLY A 349 -14.51 -25.04 -4.73
CA GLY A 349 -15.32 -26.25 -4.93
C GLY A 349 -16.79 -26.10 -4.54
N ALA A 350 -17.11 -25.18 -3.62
CA ALA A 350 -18.47 -24.81 -3.25
C ALA A 350 -19.09 -23.74 -4.17
N GLY A 351 -18.40 -23.34 -5.24
CA GLY A 351 -18.91 -22.43 -6.26
C GLY A 351 -18.70 -20.94 -5.95
N PHE A 352 -17.81 -20.58 -5.01
CA PHE A 352 -17.42 -19.18 -4.88
C PHE A 352 -16.58 -18.73 -6.08
N ASP A 353 -16.71 -17.46 -6.47
CA ASP A 353 -15.95 -16.89 -7.59
C ASP A 353 -14.47 -16.61 -7.23
N GLY A 354 -14.18 -16.57 -5.92
CA GLY A 354 -12.86 -16.35 -5.36
C GLY A 354 -12.89 -16.34 -3.83
N VAL A 355 -11.78 -15.95 -3.22
CA VAL A 355 -11.61 -15.93 -1.76
C VAL A 355 -10.99 -14.62 -1.30
N GLU A 356 -11.36 -14.18 -0.10
CA GLU A 356 -10.70 -13.09 0.61
C GLU A 356 -10.02 -13.63 1.87
N VAL A 357 -8.70 -13.49 2.01
CA VAL A 357 -8.02 -13.84 3.25
C VAL A 357 -8.24 -12.72 4.28
N HIS A 358 -8.70 -13.07 5.49
CA HIS A 358 -8.94 -12.09 6.56
C HIS A 358 -7.68 -11.80 7.39
N GLY A 359 -6.88 -10.83 6.98
CA GLY A 359 -5.67 -10.33 7.68
C GLY A 359 -5.90 -9.06 8.51
N ALA A 360 -7.06 -8.91 9.14
CA ALA A 360 -7.52 -7.64 9.71
C ALA A 360 -8.26 -7.83 11.04
N ASN A 361 -8.65 -6.72 11.67
CA ASN A 361 -9.53 -6.61 12.84
C ASN A 361 -9.10 -7.45 14.05
N GLY A 362 -7.80 -7.66 14.23
CA GLY A 362 -7.27 -8.34 15.40
C GLY A 362 -7.53 -9.84 15.46
N TYR A 363 -7.75 -10.49 14.33
CA TYR A 363 -7.82 -11.96 14.22
C TYR A 363 -6.43 -12.57 13.94
N LEU A 364 -6.33 -13.91 13.81
CA LEU A 364 -5.04 -14.63 13.93
C LEU A 364 -3.91 -14.01 13.09
N LEU A 365 -4.15 -13.75 11.81
CA LEU A 365 -3.13 -13.17 10.93
C LEU A 365 -2.71 -11.76 11.38
N ASP A 366 -3.67 -10.91 11.77
CA ASP A 366 -3.38 -9.55 12.29
C ASP A 366 -2.68 -9.63 13.67
N GLN A 367 -3.01 -10.62 14.50
CA GLN A 367 -2.32 -10.89 15.77
C GLN A 367 -0.84 -11.20 15.57
N PHE A 368 -0.48 -11.94 14.51
CA PHE A 368 0.93 -12.17 14.16
C PHE A 368 1.60 -10.91 13.63
N LEU A 369 0.88 -10.06 12.87
CA LEU A 369 1.45 -8.82 12.34
C LEU A 369 1.82 -7.83 13.43
N LYS A 370 0.98 -7.67 14.46
CA LYS A 370 1.06 -6.52 15.37
C LYS A 370 1.76 -6.82 16.70
N THR A 371 2.63 -5.91 17.14
CA THR A 371 3.47 -6.08 18.34
C THR A 371 2.69 -6.34 19.62
N GLY A 372 1.47 -5.78 19.77
CA GLY A 372 0.65 -5.94 20.97
C GLY A 372 0.18 -7.38 21.26
N ALA A 373 0.15 -8.27 20.26
CA ALA A 373 -0.20 -9.68 20.44
C ALA A 373 0.94 -10.65 20.09
N ASN A 374 1.96 -10.22 19.34
CA ASN A 374 3.07 -11.06 18.94
C ASN A 374 4.36 -10.74 19.70
N GLN A 375 4.64 -11.55 20.72
CA GLN A 375 5.85 -11.50 21.54
C GLN A 375 6.76 -12.73 21.30
N ARG A 376 6.64 -13.35 20.12
CA ARG A 376 7.44 -14.52 19.75
C ARG A 376 8.92 -14.15 19.56
N ARG A 377 9.78 -15.14 19.77
CA ARG A 377 11.24 -15.04 19.62
C ARG A 377 11.81 -15.93 18.51
N ASP A 378 10.93 -16.58 17.76
CA ASP A 378 11.28 -17.40 16.59
C ASP A 378 11.13 -16.58 15.29
N ASP A 379 11.22 -17.25 14.15
CA ASP A 379 11.12 -16.63 12.82
C ASP A 379 9.75 -16.01 12.49
N HIS A 380 8.80 -16.08 13.42
CA HIS A 380 7.47 -15.49 13.32
C HIS A 380 7.25 -14.31 14.29
N GLY A 381 8.30 -13.84 15.00
CA GLY A 381 8.23 -12.69 15.89
C GLY A 381 9.44 -11.74 15.82
N GLY A 382 9.35 -10.65 16.58
CA GLY A 382 10.38 -9.61 16.59
C GLY A 382 10.29 -8.68 15.38
N SER A 383 11.15 -8.90 14.37
CA SER A 383 11.28 -8.00 13.21
C SER A 383 10.00 -7.94 12.37
N ILE A 384 9.79 -6.84 11.64
CA ILE A 384 8.66 -6.68 10.69
C ILE A 384 8.59 -7.87 9.70
N GLY A 385 9.73 -8.29 9.17
CA GLY A 385 9.79 -9.42 8.23
C GLY A 385 9.32 -10.74 8.85
N ASN A 386 9.69 -11.00 10.10
CA ASN A 386 9.25 -12.19 10.83
C ASN A 386 7.76 -12.14 11.17
N ARG A 387 7.26 -10.99 11.67
CA ARG A 387 5.83 -10.81 11.97
C ARG A 387 4.95 -10.95 10.73
N ALA A 388 5.43 -10.48 9.57
CA ALA A 388 4.74 -10.62 8.29
C ALA A 388 4.83 -12.03 7.68
N ARG A 389 5.78 -12.86 8.11
CA ARG A 389 6.07 -14.17 7.50
C ARG A 389 4.84 -15.06 7.36
N PHE A 390 4.08 -15.23 8.44
CA PHE A 390 2.93 -16.12 8.45
C PHE A 390 1.84 -15.69 7.46
N LEU A 391 1.53 -14.38 7.40
CA LEU A 391 0.59 -13.84 6.41
C LEU A 391 1.09 -14.10 4.98
N LEU A 392 2.37 -13.84 4.71
CA LEU A 392 2.94 -14.01 3.37
C LEU A 392 2.96 -15.48 2.93
N GLU A 393 3.20 -16.42 3.85
CA GLU A 393 3.09 -17.87 3.59
C GLU A 393 1.66 -18.27 3.25
N VAL A 394 0.67 -17.83 4.05
CA VAL A 394 -0.76 -18.05 3.75
C VAL A 394 -1.13 -17.50 2.38
N MET A 395 -0.72 -16.27 2.08
CA MET A 395 -1.07 -15.63 0.80
C MET A 395 -0.45 -16.35 -0.40
N ARG A 396 0.81 -16.81 -0.31
CA ARG A 396 1.43 -17.61 -1.38
C ARG A 396 0.69 -18.91 -1.62
N GLU A 397 0.43 -19.68 -0.56
CA GLU A 397 -0.19 -21.00 -0.66
C GLU A 397 -1.64 -20.92 -1.17
N VAL A 398 -2.39 -19.91 -0.73
CA VAL A 398 -3.75 -19.66 -1.25
C VAL A 398 -3.70 -19.23 -2.73
N CYS A 399 -2.76 -18.35 -3.11
CA CYS A 399 -2.60 -17.94 -4.52
C CYS A 399 -2.19 -19.11 -5.43
N GLU A 400 -1.29 -19.97 -4.97
CA GLU A 400 -0.87 -21.17 -5.71
C GLU A 400 -2.03 -22.16 -5.91
N GLU A 401 -2.91 -22.30 -4.91
CA GLU A 401 -4.02 -23.25 -4.97
C GLU A 401 -5.15 -22.81 -5.90
N VAL A 402 -5.55 -21.53 -5.86
CA VAL A 402 -6.76 -21.07 -6.58
C VAL A 402 -6.50 -20.05 -7.68
N GLY A 403 -5.25 -19.59 -7.82
CA GLY A 403 -4.84 -18.52 -8.73
C GLY A 403 -5.03 -17.14 -8.11
N SER A 404 -3.99 -16.30 -8.15
CA SER A 404 -3.97 -14.99 -7.49
C SER A 404 -5.03 -14.01 -7.97
N ASP A 405 -5.48 -14.16 -9.23
CA ASP A 405 -6.57 -13.38 -9.82
C ASP A 405 -7.96 -13.69 -9.23
N ARG A 406 -8.06 -14.66 -8.32
CA ARG A 406 -9.25 -14.99 -7.53
C ARG A 406 -9.04 -14.77 -6.02
N VAL A 407 -7.93 -14.15 -5.63
CA VAL A 407 -7.56 -13.96 -4.22
C VAL A 407 -7.53 -12.47 -3.89
N GLY A 408 -8.34 -12.09 -2.90
CA GLY A 408 -8.24 -10.81 -2.21
C GLY A 408 -7.61 -10.96 -0.82
N LEU A 409 -7.10 -9.86 -0.28
CA LEU A 409 -6.65 -9.78 1.12
C LEU A 409 -7.25 -8.55 1.79
N ARG A 410 -7.81 -8.76 2.99
CA ARG A 410 -8.30 -7.67 3.84
C ARG A 410 -7.30 -7.32 4.93
N LEU A 411 -6.99 -6.03 5.08
CA LEU A 411 -6.08 -5.48 6.09
C LEU A 411 -6.73 -4.31 6.84
N SER A 412 -6.32 -4.10 8.10
CA SER A 412 -6.76 -2.97 8.91
C SER A 412 -5.55 -2.28 9.57
N PRO A 413 -4.82 -1.44 8.82
CA PRO A 413 -3.53 -0.92 9.26
C PRO A 413 -3.55 -0.14 10.57
N VAL A 414 -4.59 0.68 10.76
CA VAL A 414 -4.73 1.60 11.89
C VAL A 414 -5.80 1.20 12.90
N ALA A 415 -6.50 0.09 12.66
CA ALA A 415 -7.58 -0.35 13.55
C ALA A 415 -7.02 -0.99 14.82
N THR A 416 -7.63 -0.63 15.96
CA THR A 416 -7.32 -1.13 17.29
C THR A 416 -8.34 -2.16 17.82
N ALA A 417 -9.19 -2.67 16.92
CA ALA A 417 -10.20 -3.67 17.25
C ALA A 417 -9.57 -4.90 17.94
N ASN A 418 -10.33 -5.52 18.85
CA ASN A 418 -9.96 -6.75 19.53
C ASN A 418 -8.65 -6.64 20.35
N ASP A 419 -8.45 -5.50 21.01
CA ASP A 419 -7.32 -5.23 21.92
C ASP A 419 -5.97 -5.39 21.21
N LEU A 420 -5.90 -4.99 19.94
CA LEU A 420 -4.71 -5.16 19.11
C LEU A 420 -4.08 -3.81 18.77
N VAL A 421 -2.80 -3.66 19.06
CA VAL A 421 -2.01 -2.45 18.79
C VAL A 421 -0.70 -2.84 18.12
N ASP A 422 -0.15 -1.93 17.31
CA ASP A 422 1.21 -2.04 16.78
C ASP A 422 1.97 -0.76 17.08
N GLU A 423 3.24 -0.90 17.47
CA GLU A 423 4.11 0.22 17.82
C GLU A 423 4.49 1.07 16.59
N ASP A 424 4.57 0.48 15.40
CA ASP A 424 5.00 1.14 14.18
C ASP A 424 4.30 0.56 12.94
N ALA A 425 2.99 0.85 12.86
CA ALA A 425 2.11 0.22 11.87
C ALA A 425 2.49 0.59 10.42
N GLN A 426 2.95 1.82 10.17
CA GLN A 426 3.18 2.28 8.81
C GLN A 426 4.29 1.47 8.10
N PRO A 427 5.52 1.33 8.67
CA PRO A 427 6.56 0.49 8.07
C PRO A 427 6.16 -0.99 7.94
N LEU A 428 5.38 -1.52 8.89
CA LEU A 428 4.85 -2.88 8.83
C LEU A 428 3.97 -3.10 7.61
N PHE A 429 2.94 -2.26 7.43
CA PHE A 429 2.01 -2.42 6.31
C PHE A 429 2.62 -2.01 4.96
N ASP A 430 3.60 -1.11 4.95
CA ASP A 430 4.41 -0.82 3.75
C ASP A 430 5.25 -2.04 3.34
N HIS A 431 5.84 -2.76 4.30
CA HIS A 431 6.54 -4.00 4.04
C HIS A 431 5.59 -5.08 3.49
N VAL A 432 4.45 -5.30 4.13
CA VAL A 432 3.43 -6.26 3.67
C VAL A 432 2.97 -5.93 2.24
N ALA A 433 2.65 -4.67 1.94
CA ALA A 433 2.22 -4.26 0.61
C ALA A 433 3.30 -4.53 -0.45
N ARG A 434 4.57 -4.21 -0.16
CA ARG A 434 5.70 -4.48 -1.08
C ARG A 434 5.87 -5.97 -1.35
N GLN A 435 5.76 -6.80 -0.32
CA GLN A 435 5.94 -8.26 -0.44
C GLN A 435 4.77 -8.94 -1.18
N LEU A 436 3.56 -8.39 -1.09
CA LEU A 436 2.38 -8.92 -1.78
C LEU A 436 2.25 -8.46 -3.23
N ALA A 437 2.85 -7.31 -3.60
CA ALA A 437 2.72 -6.75 -4.94
C ALA A 437 3.07 -7.74 -6.08
N PRO A 438 4.13 -8.56 -5.99
CA PRO A 438 4.46 -9.54 -7.03
C PRO A 438 3.42 -10.65 -7.22
N LEU A 439 2.54 -10.90 -6.25
CA LEU A 439 1.55 -11.98 -6.34
C LEU A 439 0.42 -11.63 -7.33
N GLY A 440 0.20 -10.35 -7.63
CA GLY A 440 -0.86 -9.94 -8.56
C GLY A 440 -2.27 -10.29 -8.07
N LEU A 441 -2.53 -10.04 -6.77
CA LEU A 441 -3.84 -10.31 -6.14
C LEU A 441 -4.99 -9.62 -6.90
N ALA A 442 -6.18 -10.21 -6.84
CA ALA A 442 -7.39 -9.64 -7.41
C ALA A 442 -7.68 -8.24 -6.84
N TYR A 443 -7.47 -8.06 -5.53
CA TYR A 443 -7.58 -6.77 -4.84
C TYR A 443 -6.91 -6.78 -3.46
N LEU A 444 -6.64 -5.58 -2.93
CA LEU A 444 -6.44 -5.33 -1.50
C LEU A 444 -7.66 -4.60 -0.95
N HIS A 445 -8.19 -5.07 0.16
CA HIS A 445 -9.34 -4.50 0.85
C HIS A 445 -8.88 -3.85 2.15
N LEU A 446 -8.94 -2.52 2.21
CA LEU A 446 -8.44 -1.75 3.35
C LEU A 446 -9.60 -1.22 4.18
N VAL A 447 -9.56 -1.49 5.49
CA VAL A 447 -10.44 -0.85 6.46
C VAL A 447 -9.87 0.53 6.80
N GLU A 448 -10.67 1.57 6.63
CA GLU A 448 -10.32 2.93 7.03
C GLU A 448 -10.73 3.19 8.50
N GLY A 449 -9.80 3.68 9.33
CA GLY A 449 -10.08 3.97 10.75
C GLY A 449 -10.28 2.73 11.63
N SER A 450 -10.90 2.91 12.80
CA SER A 450 -11.21 1.81 13.73
C SER A 450 -12.68 1.41 13.64
N PRO A 451 -13.03 0.10 13.55
CA PRO A 451 -14.41 -0.37 13.65
C PRO A 451 -15.10 0.12 14.93
N GLY A 452 -16.18 0.88 14.79
CA GLY A 452 -16.91 1.46 15.93
C GLY A 452 -16.25 2.64 16.65
N GLY A 453 -15.11 3.15 16.14
CA GLY A 453 -14.40 4.30 16.71
C GLY A 453 -14.41 5.55 15.80
N PRO A 454 -13.80 6.68 16.24
CA PRO A 454 -13.65 7.88 15.43
C PRO A 454 -12.90 7.60 14.12
N ARG A 455 -13.28 8.29 13.05
CA ARG A 455 -12.59 8.23 11.73
C ARG A 455 -11.18 8.84 11.77
N GLU A 456 -10.88 9.62 12.80
CA GLU A 456 -9.62 10.34 12.97
C GLU A 456 -8.89 9.76 14.18
N VAL A 457 -7.66 9.28 13.96
CA VAL A 457 -6.71 8.91 15.02
C VAL A 457 -5.64 10.00 15.03
N GLU A 458 -5.52 10.73 16.13
CA GLU A 458 -4.47 11.74 16.33
C GLU A 458 -3.09 11.13 16.03
N GLY A 459 -2.29 11.81 15.20
CA GLY A 459 -0.93 11.38 14.85
C GLY A 459 -0.78 10.54 13.57
N THR A 460 -1.84 10.27 12.81
CA THR A 460 -1.71 9.58 11.50
C THR A 460 -1.29 10.53 10.36
N PRO A 461 -0.14 10.32 9.69
CA PRO A 461 0.26 11.11 8.53
C PRO A 461 -0.71 10.91 7.36
N SER A 462 -0.88 11.94 6.51
CA SER A 462 -1.77 11.91 5.34
C SER A 462 -1.40 10.85 4.28
N THR A 463 -0.22 10.24 4.38
CA THR A 463 0.29 9.20 3.46
C THR A 463 -0.37 7.84 3.63
N THR A 464 -0.86 7.50 4.83
CA THR A 464 -1.68 6.30 5.07
C THR A 464 -3.02 6.36 4.33
N ARG A 465 -3.45 7.56 3.89
CA ARG A 465 -4.63 7.76 3.02
C ARG A 465 -4.36 7.48 1.53
N ARG A 466 -3.09 7.30 1.12
CA ARG A 466 -2.64 7.16 -0.28
C ARG A 466 -1.84 5.87 -0.53
N CYS A 467 -2.32 4.72 -0.04
CA CYS A 467 -1.91 3.45 -0.66
C CYS A 467 -2.58 3.38 -2.05
N GLY A 468 -1.89 3.92 -3.07
CA GLY A 468 -2.34 4.00 -4.46
C GLY A 468 -2.08 2.72 -5.25
N ALA A 469 -2.31 1.55 -4.65
CA ALA A 469 -2.25 0.29 -5.39
C ALA A 469 -3.44 0.24 -6.37
N PRO A 470 -3.22 -0.05 -7.67
CA PRO A 470 -4.30 -0.34 -8.59
C PRO A 470 -5.16 -1.48 -8.04
N GLY A 471 -6.46 -1.26 -7.82
CA GLY A 471 -7.38 -2.28 -7.28
C GLY A 471 -7.65 -2.22 -5.77
N ALA A 472 -7.18 -1.20 -5.04
CA ALA A 472 -7.53 -1.02 -3.63
C ALA A 472 -9.03 -0.72 -3.45
N MET A 473 -9.75 -1.61 -2.77
CA MET A 473 -11.15 -1.44 -2.40
C MET A 473 -11.24 -0.89 -0.98
N ARG A 474 -11.88 0.26 -0.83
CA ARG A 474 -12.06 0.95 0.45
C ARG A 474 -13.46 0.69 0.94
N VAL A 475 -13.57 0.07 2.10
CA VAL A 475 -14.86 -0.20 2.73
C VAL A 475 -14.86 0.49 4.08
N PRO A 476 -15.86 1.35 4.38
CA PRO A 476 -15.97 1.95 5.69
C PRO A 476 -16.17 0.85 6.76
N PRO A 477 -15.73 1.08 8.00
CA PRO A 477 -16.00 0.14 9.07
C PRO A 477 -17.51 -0.09 9.19
N ALA A 478 -17.92 -1.35 9.32
CA ALA A 478 -19.28 -1.65 9.74
C ALA A 478 -19.51 -0.98 11.11
N PRO A 479 -20.67 -0.33 11.34
CA PRO A 479 -21.00 0.15 12.67
C PRO A 479 -20.91 -1.01 13.65
N GLY A 480 -20.25 -0.75 14.79
CA GLY A 480 -19.97 -1.75 15.82
C GLY A 480 -21.24 -2.49 16.25
N TRP A 481 -21.07 -3.78 16.49
CA TRP A 481 -22.06 -4.64 17.14
C TRP A 481 -21.51 -5.08 18.49
#